data_AF-A0A917NJB1-F1
#
_entry.id   AF-A0A917NJB1-F1
#
_cell.length_a   1.000
_cell.length_b   1.000
_cell.length_c   1.000
_cell.angle_alpha   90.00
_cell.angle_beta   90.00
_cell.angle_gamma   90.00
#
_symmetry.space_group_name_H-M   'P 1'
#
loop_
_entity.id
_entity.type
_entity.pdbx_description
1 polymer ?
#
loop_
_entity_poly.entity_id
_entity_poly.type
_entity_poly.pdbx_seq_one_letter_code
_entity_poly.pdbx_strand_id
1 'polypeptide(L)'
;MDRCGREHLTQRDATRVGDGIYGDQPPASGKLEGRRRVEVTDPHDPARTIADIDHIENGVLWEEKSATTAGNIDTWIGKHLDGKVNSYLDARQYLPGYEQAPIGFRFTTPGADPAFKTAVEDAVARLRAAHPDVNIKLEWK
;
A
#
# COMPACT_ATOMS: atom_id res chain seq x y z
N MET A 1 30.76 -65.21 -16.71
CA MET A 1 31.69 -64.64 -15.72
C MET A 1 30.98 -63.48 -15.05
N ASP A 2 30.72 -63.68 -13.75
CA ASP A 2 30.52 -62.68 -12.67
C ASP A 2 29.40 -61.63 -12.87
N ARG A 3 28.24 -61.61 -12.19
CA ARG A 3 27.89 -61.79 -10.76
C ARG A 3 28.78 -61.02 -9.76
N CYS A 4 28.39 -59.79 -9.47
CA CYS A 4 28.32 -59.19 -8.12
C CYS A 4 27.52 -57.89 -8.30
N GLY A 5 26.42 -57.56 -7.64
CA GLY A 5 25.92 -57.82 -6.29
C GLY A 5 25.35 -56.45 -5.85
N ARG A 6 24.03 -56.30 -5.73
CA ARG A 6 23.24 -56.50 -4.50
C ARG A 6 23.49 -55.39 -3.45
N GLU A 7 22.52 -54.72 -2.83
CA GLU A 7 21.06 -54.74 -2.83
C GLU A 7 20.55 -53.44 -2.18
N HIS A 8 19.28 -53.12 -2.44
CA HIS A 8 18.21 -52.78 -1.47
C HIS A 8 18.52 -51.75 -0.35
N LEU A 9 17.65 -50.82 0.04
CA LEU A 9 16.21 -50.76 0.32
C LEU A 9 16.08 -49.24 0.70
N THR A 10 15.02 -48.45 0.53
CA THR A 10 13.60 -48.74 0.57
C THR A 10 12.81 -47.41 0.47
N GLN A 11 11.74 -47.46 -0.33
CA GLN A 11 10.40 -46.86 -0.19
C GLN A 11 10.22 -45.33 -0.11
N ARG A 12 9.53 -44.77 -1.12
CA ARG A 12 8.07 -44.42 -1.18
C ARG A 12 7.78 -43.16 -0.34
N ASP A 13 7.22 -42.10 -0.90
CA ASP A 13 5.84 -42.12 -1.36
C ASP A 13 5.57 -41.06 -2.45
N ALA A 14 4.72 -41.45 -3.40
CA ALA A 14 4.15 -40.57 -4.41
C ALA A 14 2.71 -40.27 -4.00
N THR A 15 2.37 -39.01 -3.76
CA THR A 15 1.04 -38.41 -3.93
C THR A 15 1.24 -36.90 -3.74
N ARG A 16 0.58 -35.95 -4.41
CA ARG A 16 -0.68 -35.94 -5.15
C ARG A 16 -0.70 -34.63 -5.95
N VAL A 17 -1.27 -34.68 -7.15
CA VAL A 17 -1.78 -33.53 -7.90
C VAL A 17 -2.62 -32.60 -7.01
N GLY A 18 -2.34 -31.30 -7.08
CA GLY A 18 -3.13 -30.23 -6.48
C GLY A 18 -3.28 -29.11 -7.51
N ASP A 19 -4.25 -29.30 -8.39
CA ASP A 19 -4.91 -28.27 -9.18
C ASP A 19 -5.50 -27.22 -8.22
N GLY A 20 -5.22 -25.93 -8.42
CA GLY A 20 -5.87 -24.90 -7.61
C GLY A 20 -5.15 -23.54 -7.54
N ILE A 21 -5.70 -22.61 -8.33
CA ILE A 21 -5.88 -21.17 -8.06
C ILE A 21 -4.64 -20.27 -7.91
N TYR A 22 -4.47 -19.40 -8.92
CA TYR A 22 -3.95 -18.04 -8.77
C TYR A 22 -4.50 -17.38 -7.51
N GLY A 23 -3.74 -17.42 -6.42
CA GLY A 23 -3.99 -16.64 -5.22
C GLY A 23 -2.95 -15.54 -5.15
N ASP A 24 -3.35 -14.33 -5.53
CA ASP A 24 -2.87 -13.03 -5.03
C ASP A 24 -1.53 -13.11 -4.27
N GLN A 25 -0.41 -13.20 -4.99
CA GLN A 25 0.87 -12.89 -4.35
C GLN A 25 0.84 -11.39 -4.06
N PRO A 26 0.95 -10.94 -2.79
CA PRO A 26 1.16 -9.53 -2.53
C PRO A 26 2.41 -9.10 -3.32
N PRO A 27 2.42 -7.90 -3.91
CA PRO A 27 3.59 -7.42 -4.63
C PRO A 27 4.80 -7.57 -3.72
N ALA A 28 5.93 -8.03 -4.26
CA ALA A 28 7.15 -8.29 -3.50
C ALA A 28 7.45 -7.07 -2.61
N SER A 29 7.20 -7.20 -1.31
CA SER A 29 7.31 -6.11 -0.35
C SER A 29 8.72 -5.53 -0.39
N GLY A 30 8.85 -4.27 -0.81
CA GLY A 30 10.13 -3.57 -0.90
C GLY A 30 10.79 -3.40 0.47
N LYS A 31 12.07 -3.02 0.51
CA LYS A 31 12.88 -2.90 1.76
C LYS A 31 12.28 -2.02 2.87
N LEU A 32 11.28 -1.20 2.53
CA LEU A 32 10.60 -0.28 3.44
C LEU A 32 9.27 -0.82 3.99
N GLU A 33 8.92 -2.08 3.72
CA GLU A 33 7.69 -2.70 4.23
C GLU A 33 7.65 -2.66 5.77
N GLY A 34 6.49 -2.32 6.34
CA GLY A 34 6.28 -2.14 7.78
C GLY A 34 6.91 -0.89 8.38
N ARG A 35 7.59 -0.04 7.58
CA ARG A 35 8.20 1.20 8.07
C ARG A 35 7.14 2.28 8.26
N ARG A 36 7.38 3.11 9.28
CA ARG A 36 6.55 4.27 9.62
C ARG A 36 7.36 5.55 9.56
N ARG A 37 6.71 6.67 9.22
CA ARG A 37 7.33 8.00 9.08
C ARG A 37 8.55 7.96 8.16
N VAL A 38 8.33 7.52 6.93
CA VAL A 38 9.38 7.45 5.90
C VAL A 38 9.41 8.77 5.17
N GLU A 39 10.43 9.57 5.47
CA GLU A 39 10.70 10.81 4.75
C GLU A 39 11.30 10.52 3.37
N VAL A 40 10.73 11.15 2.34
CA VAL A 40 11.23 11.12 0.97
C VAL A 40 11.69 12.52 0.61
N THR A 41 13.00 12.67 0.40
CA THR A 41 13.62 13.95 0.04
C THR A 41 13.88 14.05 -1.46
N ASP A 42 13.92 15.28 -1.96
CA ASP A 42 14.30 15.56 -3.33
C ASP A 42 15.81 15.30 -3.51
N PRO A 43 16.22 14.38 -4.41
CA PRO A 43 17.64 14.08 -4.62
C PRO A 43 18.41 15.28 -5.19
N HIS A 44 17.73 16.25 -5.79
CA HIS A 44 18.34 17.48 -6.32
C HIS A 44 18.34 18.63 -5.31
N ASP A 45 17.51 18.55 -4.27
CA ASP A 45 17.49 19.49 -3.14
C ASP A 45 17.24 18.73 -1.82
N PRO A 46 18.29 18.24 -1.15
CA PRO A 46 18.14 17.44 0.07
C PRO A 46 17.50 18.19 1.25
N ALA A 47 17.37 19.51 1.19
CA ALA A 47 16.66 20.30 2.21
C ALA A 47 15.14 20.28 1.99
N ARG A 48 14.68 19.81 0.83
CA ARG A 48 13.26 19.69 0.48
C ARG A 48 12.76 18.27 0.71
N THR A 49 11.82 18.13 1.64
CA THR A 49 11.00 16.92 1.78
C THR A 49 9.85 16.95 0.78
N ILE A 50 9.74 15.90 -0.04
CA ILE A 50 8.64 15.70 -1.01
C ILE A 50 7.41 15.20 -0.27
N ALA A 51 7.57 14.14 0.54
CA ALA A 51 6.52 13.55 1.34
C ALA A 51 7.08 12.90 2.61
N ASP A 52 6.24 12.80 3.62
CA ASP A 52 6.43 11.92 4.77
C ASP A 52 5.34 10.84 4.70
N ILE A 53 5.76 9.59 4.50
CA ILE A 53 4.86 8.44 4.40
C ILE A 53 4.57 7.90 5.81
N ASP A 54 3.32 8.02 6.27
CA ASP A 54 2.95 7.63 7.63
C ASP A 54 3.22 6.15 7.92
N HIS A 55 2.85 5.27 6.98
CA HIS A 55 3.06 3.83 7.11
C HIS A 55 3.12 3.14 5.75
N ILE A 56 4.05 2.20 5.58
CA ILE A 56 4.10 1.30 4.43
C ILE A 56 3.64 -0.07 4.89
N GLU A 57 2.53 -0.56 4.37
CA GLU A 57 1.94 -1.84 4.79
C GLU A 57 1.22 -2.54 3.64
N ASN A 58 1.53 -3.81 3.44
CA ASN A 58 1.03 -4.68 2.37
C ASN A 58 1.26 -4.06 0.99
N GLY A 59 2.44 -3.47 0.78
CA GLY A 59 2.79 -2.76 -0.46
C GLY A 59 2.06 -1.43 -0.69
N VAL A 60 1.27 -0.94 0.27
CA VAL A 60 0.51 0.32 0.16
C VAL A 60 1.21 1.43 0.94
N LEU A 61 1.28 2.62 0.35
CA LEU A 61 1.72 3.84 1.01
C LEU A 61 0.52 4.47 1.72
N TRP A 62 0.40 4.26 3.02
CA TRP A 62 -0.71 4.78 3.82
C TRP A 62 -0.42 6.19 4.35
N GLU A 63 -1.38 7.07 4.18
CA GLU A 63 -1.56 8.31 4.92
C GLU A 63 -2.62 8.03 6.01
N GLU A 64 -2.24 8.18 7.27
CA GLU A 64 -3.10 7.93 8.41
C GLU A 64 -3.77 9.22 8.90
N LYS A 65 -5.04 9.12 9.31
CA LYS A 65 -5.85 10.26 9.78
C LYS A 65 -6.62 9.88 11.04
N SER A 66 -6.56 10.71 12.06
CA SER A 66 -7.40 10.55 13.27
C SER A 66 -8.65 11.44 13.27
N ALA A 67 -8.80 12.31 12.27
CA ALA A 67 -9.92 13.23 12.19
C ALA A 67 -11.24 12.48 12.03
N THR A 68 -12.21 12.81 12.87
CA THR A 68 -13.60 12.33 12.78
C THR A 68 -14.55 13.42 12.28
N THR A 69 -14.10 14.67 12.21
CA THR A 69 -14.84 15.83 11.71
C THR A 69 -13.87 16.94 11.28
N ALA A 70 -14.37 17.95 10.59
CA ALA A 70 -13.63 19.15 10.22
C ALA A 70 -14.54 20.39 10.29
N GLY A 71 -14.01 21.52 10.76
CA GLY A 71 -14.78 22.78 10.80
C GLY A 71 -15.13 23.31 9.41
N ASN A 72 -14.22 23.17 8.45
CA ASN A 72 -14.49 23.35 7.02
C ASN A 72 -14.01 22.10 6.28
N ILE A 73 -14.96 21.31 5.80
CA ILE A 73 -14.71 20.01 5.19
C ILE A 73 -13.95 20.16 3.87
N ASP A 74 -14.31 21.14 3.04
CA ASP A 74 -13.67 21.33 1.71
C ASP A 74 -12.20 21.73 1.85
N THR A 75 -11.90 22.68 2.72
CA THR A 75 -10.51 23.08 3.02
C THR A 75 -9.72 21.91 3.60
N TRP A 76 -10.36 21.09 4.45
CA TRP A 76 -9.72 19.90 5.00
C TRP A 76 -9.41 18.88 3.90
N ILE A 77 -10.35 18.59 3.00
CA ILE A 77 -10.18 17.67 1.87
C ILE A 77 -9.04 18.13 0.97
N GLY A 78 -9.03 19.40 0.55
CA GLY A 78 -7.99 19.92 -0.35
C GLY A 78 -6.59 19.77 0.25
N LYS A 79 -6.46 19.98 1.56
CA LYS A 79 -5.18 19.85 2.26
C LYS A 79 -4.78 18.39 2.52
N HIS A 80 -5.71 17.59 3.02
CA HIS A 80 -5.40 16.29 3.63
C HIS A 80 -5.62 15.10 2.70
N LEU A 81 -6.38 15.27 1.61
CA LEU A 81 -6.55 14.26 0.58
C LEU A 81 -5.83 14.69 -0.70
N ASP A 82 -6.27 15.77 -1.33
CA ASP A 82 -5.76 16.17 -2.66
C ASP A 82 -4.26 16.50 -2.59
N GLY A 83 -3.85 17.33 -1.62
CA GLY A 83 -2.45 17.65 -1.40
C GLY A 83 -1.59 16.42 -1.12
N LYS A 84 -2.11 15.46 -0.34
CA LYS A 84 -1.36 14.27 0.07
C LYS A 84 -1.20 13.25 -1.06
N VAL A 85 -2.23 13.02 -1.87
CA VAL A 85 -2.10 12.17 -3.07
C VAL A 85 -1.03 12.72 -4.00
N ASN A 86 -1.03 14.03 -4.27
CA ASN A 86 -0.03 14.64 -5.14
C ASN A 86 1.39 14.47 -4.59
N SER A 87 1.61 14.72 -3.29
CA SER A 87 2.91 14.49 -2.66
C SER A 87 3.36 13.03 -2.73
N TYR A 88 2.46 12.07 -2.50
CA TYR A 88 2.80 10.65 -2.54
C TYR A 88 3.08 10.17 -3.98
N LEU A 89 2.35 10.68 -4.98
CA LEU A 89 2.60 10.41 -6.38
C LEU A 89 3.96 10.94 -6.85
N ASP A 90 4.37 12.10 -6.36
CA ASP A 90 5.71 12.64 -6.61
C ASP A 90 6.78 11.81 -5.90
N ALA A 91 6.54 11.42 -4.65
CA ALA A 91 7.49 10.66 -3.83
C ALA A 91 7.75 9.24 -4.33
N ARG A 92 6.75 8.54 -4.88
CA ARG A 92 6.86 7.10 -5.23
C ARG A 92 8.01 6.80 -6.19
N GLN A 93 8.36 7.73 -7.08
CA GLN A 93 9.46 7.55 -8.04
C GLN A 93 10.84 7.45 -7.37
N TYR A 94 10.96 7.90 -6.11
CA TYR A 94 12.18 7.86 -5.31
C TYR A 94 12.16 6.75 -4.26
N LEU A 95 11.16 5.87 -4.28
CA LEU A 95 11.01 4.74 -3.36
C LEU A 95 11.21 3.40 -4.11
N PRO A 96 12.44 2.83 -4.11
CA PRO A 96 12.71 1.59 -4.80
C PRO A 96 11.78 0.44 -4.38
N GLY A 97 11.04 -0.11 -5.35
CA GLY A 97 10.05 -1.17 -5.13
C GLY A 97 8.63 -0.68 -4.81
N TYR A 98 8.40 0.64 -4.78
CA TYR A 98 7.09 1.27 -4.51
C TYR A 98 6.69 2.28 -5.59
N GLU A 99 7.36 2.29 -6.74
CA GLU A 99 7.14 3.26 -7.82
C GLU A 99 5.72 3.20 -8.41
N GLN A 100 5.05 2.06 -8.25
CA GLN A 100 3.65 1.84 -8.63
C GLN A 100 2.78 1.41 -7.44
N ALA A 101 3.25 1.66 -6.21
CA ALA A 101 2.53 1.29 -5.01
C ALA A 101 1.15 1.97 -4.96
N PRO A 102 0.10 1.25 -4.51
CA PRO A 102 -1.16 1.87 -4.15
C PRO A 102 -0.96 2.97 -3.09
N ILE A 103 -1.79 4.01 -3.17
CA ILE A 103 -1.84 5.07 -2.16
C ILE A 103 -3.10 4.86 -1.34
N GLY A 104 -2.98 4.87 -0.02
CA GLY A 104 -4.11 4.61 0.87
C GLY A 104 -4.35 5.74 1.86
N PHE A 105 -5.63 6.03 2.12
CA PHE A 105 -6.04 6.83 3.27
C PHE A 105 -6.64 5.93 4.34
N ARG A 106 -6.06 5.95 5.55
CA ARG A 106 -6.53 5.13 6.67
C ARG A 106 -6.96 6.00 7.83
N PHE A 107 -8.25 5.99 8.14
CA PHE A 107 -8.79 6.67 9.30
C PHE A 107 -8.69 5.78 10.53
N THR A 108 -7.88 6.17 11.51
CA THR A 108 -7.47 5.35 12.66
C THR A 108 -8.30 5.55 13.92
N THR A 109 -9.30 6.45 13.86
CA THR A 109 -10.23 6.75 14.95
C THR A 109 -11.67 6.49 14.47
N PRO A 110 -12.46 5.68 15.21
CA PRO A 110 -13.83 5.37 14.82
C PRO A 110 -14.77 6.57 15.11
N GLY A 111 -16.00 6.49 14.59
CA GLY A 111 -17.03 7.48 14.88
C GLY A 111 -16.89 8.77 14.08
N ALA A 112 -16.46 8.66 12.83
CA ALA A 112 -16.50 9.78 11.89
C ALA A 112 -17.94 10.31 11.74
N ASP A 113 -18.08 11.63 11.80
CA ASP A 113 -19.33 12.31 11.50
C ASP A 113 -19.83 11.90 10.10
N PRO A 114 -21.13 11.59 9.91
CA PRO A 114 -21.64 11.12 8.63
C PRO A 114 -21.39 12.07 7.47
N ALA A 115 -21.53 13.38 7.67
CA ALA A 115 -21.31 14.36 6.59
C ALA A 115 -19.83 14.44 6.23
N PHE A 116 -18.94 14.40 7.23
CA PHE A 116 -17.50 14.32 7.00
C PHE A 116 -17.11 13.05 6.26
N LYS A 117 -17.62 11.89 6.69
CA LYS A 117 -17.35 10.59 6.05
C LYS A 117 -17.78 10.58 4.59
N THR A 118 -19.01 11.00 4.29
CA THR A 118 -19.52 11.09 2.91
C THR A 118 -18.66 12.01 2.05
N ALA A 119 -18.28 13.18 2.55
CA ALA A 119 -17.46 14.11 1.79
C ALA A 119 -16.05 13.56 1.48
N VAL A 120 -15.45 12.82 2.43
CA VAL A 120 -14.18 12.11 2.22
C VAL A 120 -14.32 11.01 1.18
N GLU A 121 -15.39 10.20 1.25
CA GLU A 121 -15.66 9.13 0.29
C GLU A 121 -15.85 9.68 -1.13
N ASP A 122 -16.60 10.77 -1.27
CA ASP A 122 -16.80 11.47 -2.55
C ASP A 122 -15.47 12.05 -3.07
N ALA A 123 -14.64 12.62 -2.20
CA ALA A 123 -13.33 13.12 -2.58
C ALA A 123 -12.41 12.00 -3.08
N VAL A 124 -12.38 10.86 -2.38
CA VAL A 124 -11.61 9.69 -2.82
C VAL A 124 -12.14 9.15 -4.16
N ALA A 125 -13.46 9.15 -4.38
CA ALA A 125 -14.03 8.76 -5.67
C ALA A 125 -13.57 9.70 -6.80
N ARG A 126 -13.52 11.02 -6.55
CA ARG A 126 -12.96 11.99 -7.52
C ARG A 126 -11.48 11.74 -7.78
N LEU A 127 -10.68 11.47 -6.74
CA LEU A 127 -9.26 11.18 -6.88
C LEU A 127 -9.02 9.91 -7.72
N ARG A 128 -9.81 8.86 -7.52
CA ARG A 128 -9.76 7.65 -8.37
C ARG A 128 -10.09 7.94 -9.82
N ALA A 129 -11.06 8.81 -10.09
CA ALA A 129 -11.41 9.20 -11.45
C ALA A 129 -10.31 10.06 -12.11
N ALA A 130 -9.64 10.92 -11.33
CA ALA A 130 -8.55 11.76 -11.80
C ALA A 130 -7.24 10.99 -12.05
N HIS A 131 -7.02 9.90 -11.31
CA HIS A 131 -5.82 9.06 -11.39
C HIS A 131 -6.18 7.58 -11.65
N PRO A 132 -6.71 7.24 -12.84
CA PRO A 132 -7.23 5.90 -13.13
C PRO A 132 -6.15 4.81 -13.15
N ASP A 133 -4.89 5.19 -13.30
CA ASP A 133 -3.70 4.35 -13.25
C ASP A 133 -3.17 4.11 -11.82
N VAL A 134 -3.76 4.77 -10.82
CA VAL A 134 -3.33 4.69 -9.42
C VAL A 134 -4.40 3.94 -8.62
N ASN A 135 -3.98 2.87 -7.93
CA ASN A 135 -4.86 2.18 -6.99
C ASN A 135 -4.98 2.99 -5.70
N ILE A 136 -6.05 3.78 -5.57
CA ILE A 136 -6.33 4.60 -4.37
C ILE A 136 -7.26 3.86 -3.42
N LYS A 137 -6.78 3.60 -2.20
CA LYS A 137 -7.50 2.88 -1.15
C LYS A 137 -8.05 3.84 -0.08
N LEU A 138 -9.15 3.45 0.54
CA LEU A 138 -9.75 4.15 1.68
C LEU A 138 -10.17 3.12 2.73
N GLU A 139 -9.71 3.30 3.96
CA GLU A 139 -10.04 2.45 5.10
C GLU A 139 -10.56 3.31 6.26
N TRP A 140 -11.69 2.88 6.83
CA TRP A 140 -12.25 3.43 8.06
C TRP A 140 -12.08 2.43 9.19
N LYS A 141 -11.86 2.93 10.41
CA LYS A 141 -11.88 2.13 11.64
C LYS A 141 -13.27 2.05 12.25
#